data_AF-A0AAD4EKD2-F1
#
_entry.id   AF-A0AAD4EKD2-F1
#
_cell.length_a   1.000
_cell.length_b   1.000
_cell.length_c   1.000
_cell.angle_alpha   90.00
_cell.angle_beta   90.00
_cell.angle_gamma   90.00
#
_symmetry.space_group_name_H-M   'P 1'
#
loop_
_entity.id
_entity.type
_entity.pdbx_description
1 polymer ?
#
loop_
_entity_poly.entity_id
_entity_poly.type
_entity_poly.pdbx_seq_one_letter_code
_entity_poly.pdbx_strand_id
1 'polypeptide(L)'
;MMSLLHWVNASRANLPEFPEAWGTPPEEVADAGGGLFSVLYSDVGEEFYRSAGPGGKGGGWEKRGAISTIWEVGTEEGDDEGWNWLTEEQLNGLWERDAVRIRKELANMPTSDSSYKVERPAAFATYLSTDGVCEFHITKSTFASNFSMADGFWGVESTSDPGTYASWSVDLKPPPATLIVTRLCASEEMFPGLIAKIKQAARRSGIGKVEVWNLRVGLKEVAEKTGGRTFIRNEHLPQIVWYGPGTTGDVEWACNEK
;
A
#
# COMPACT_ATOMS: atom_id res chain seq x y z
N MET A 1 15.06 20.25 -6.49
CA MET A 1 13.59 20.36 -6.68
C MET A 1 12.83 19.43 -5.73
N MET A 2 13.08 18.11 -5.72
CA MET A 2 12.38 17.20 -4.78
C MET A 2 12.51 17.59 -3.30
N SER A 3 13.66 18.11 -2.88
CA SER A 3 13.84 18.62 -1.51
C SER A 3 12.85 19.71 -1.09
N LEU A 4 12.32 20.49 -2.03
CA LEU A 4 11.33 21.53 -1.73
C LEU A 4 9.97 20.94 -1.36
N LEU A 5 9.68 19.69 -1.73
CA LEU A 5 8.41 19.03 -1.38
C LEU A 5 8.28 18.83 0.13
N HIS A 6 9.38 18.67 0.87
CA HIS A 6 9.35 18.64 2.34
C HIS A 6 8.77 19.93 2.93
N TRP A 7 9.08 21.06 2.30
CA TRP A 7 8.64 22.40 2.73
C TRP A 7 7.17 22.69 2.40
N VAL A 8 6.56 21.87 1.55
CA VAL A 8 5.12 21.89 1.26
C VAL A 8 4.37 20.88 2.12
N ASN A 9 4.95 19.71 2.38
CA ASN A 9 4.26 18.59 3.04
C ASN A 9 4.36 18.60 4.57
N ALA A 10 5.49 19.00 5.14
CA ALA A 10 5.72 18.94 6.58
C ALA A 10 5.23 20.21 7.30
N SER A 11 5.10 20.14 8.62
CA SER A 11 5.05 21.35 9.43
C SER A 11 6.43 22.03 9.43
N ARG A 12 6.48 23.35 9.20
CA ARG A 12 7.74 24.12 9.24
C ARG A 12 8.47 24.02 10.57
N ALA A 13 7.73 23.82 11.66
CA ALA A 13 8.31 23.64 13.00
C ALA A 13 9.17 22.37 13.12
N ASN A 14 8.98 21.41 12.21
CA ASN A 14 9.69 20.13 12.20
C ASN A 14 10.80 20.08 11.14
N LEU A 15 11.04 21.17 10.40
CA LEU A 15 12.06 21.24 9.38
C LEU A 15 13.32 21.95 9.91
N PRO A 16 14.51 21.62 9.35
CA PRO A 16 15.71 22.39 9.61
C PRO A 16 15.57 23.81 9.06
N GLU A 17 16.58 24.66 9.28
CA GLU A 17 16.63 25.98 8.64
C GLU A 17 16.62 25.88 7.11
N PHE A 18 15.92 26.80 6.44
CA PHE A 18 15.84 26.81 4.98
C PHE A 18 17.21 27.14 4.38
N PRO A 19 17.74 26.33 3.45
CA PRO A 19 19.04 26.61 2.86
C PRO A 19 19.07 27.97 2.16
N GLU A 20 19.91 28.89 2.65
CA GLU A 20 20.03 30.25 2.11
C GLU A 20 20.31 30.27 0.59
N ALA A 21 21.11 29.32 0.12
CA ALA A 21 21.45 29.17 -1.31
C ALA A 21 20.24 28.84 -2.21
N TRP A 22 19.10 28.45 -1.63
CA TRP A 22 17.86 28.14 -2.36
C TRP A 22 16.91 29.34 -2.45
N GLY A 23 17.24 30.47 -1.82
CA GLY A 23 16.41 31.67 -1.79
C GLY A 23 15.36 31.61 -0.69
N THR A 24 14.10 31.87 -1.06
CA THR A 24 12.98 31.91 -0.11
C THR A 24 12.26 30.55 -0.08
N PRO A 25 11.83 30.05 1.09
CA PRO A 25 11.01 28.85 1.16
C PRO A 25 9.69 29.02 0.38
N PRO A 26 9.14 27.93 -0.20
CA PRO A 26 7.82 27.94 -0.81
C PRO A 26 6.75 28.48 0.16
N GLU A 27 5.75 29.20 -0.36
CA GLU A 27 4.61 29.64 0.45
C GLU A 27 3.85 28.45 1.04
N GLU A 28 3.30 28.63 2.25
CA GLU A 28 2.42 27.64 2.84
C GLU A 28 1.10 27.59 2.06
N VAL A 29 0.60 26.38 1.82
CA VAL A 29 -0.65 26.14 1.08
C VAL A 29 -1.71 25.71 2.09
N ALA A 30 -2.90 26.33 2.08
CA ALA A 30 -3.90 26.12 3.13
C ALA A 30 -4.36 24.65 3.32
N ASP A 31 -4.31 23.84 2.26
CA ASP A 31 -4.72 22.43 2.26
C ASP A 31 -3.54 21.46 2.10
N ALA A 32 -2.30 21.96 2.23
CA ALA A 32 -1.10 21.13 2.29
C ALA A 32 -0.25 21.51 3.50
N GLY A 33 0.66 20.63 3.90
CA GLY A 33 1.49 20.87 5.07
C GLY A 33 0.94 20.23 6.34
N GLY A 34 1.74 20.29 7.41
CA GLY A 34 1.40 19.65 8.69
C GLY A 34 1.44 18.12 8.67
N GLY A 35 1.87 17.50 7.56
CA GLY A 35 2.05 16.07 7.46
C GLY A 35 3.08 15.56 8.47
N LEU A 36 2.78 14.44 9.12
CA LEU A 36 3.70 13.76 10.04
C LEU A 36 4.71 12.89 9.30
N PHE A 37 4.36 12.46 8.08
CA PHE A 37 5.23 11.71 7.19
C PHE A 37 4.81 11.96 5.74
N SER A 38 5.68 11.57 4.81
CA SER A 38 5.37 11.57 3.38
C SER A 38 5.93 10.31 2.75
N VAL A 39 5.22 9.78 1.75
CA VAL A 39 5.63 8.60 1.00
C VAL A 39 5.73 8.93 -0.47
N LEU A 40 6.75 8.38 -1.12
CA LEU A 40 6.90 8.34 -2.57
C LEU A 40 7.11 6.90 -3.02
N TYR A 41 6.56 6.55 -4.18
CA TYR A 41 6.82 5.27 -4.83
C TYR A 41 7.83 5.50 -5.95
N SER A 42 9.04 4.96 -5.78
CA SER A 42 10.17 5.25 -6.67
C SER A 42 10.41 4.16 -7.71
N ASP A 43 10.48 4.58 -8.97
CA ASP A 43 11.00 3.79 -10.10
C ASP A 43 12.41 4.25 -10.54
N VAL A 44 12.97 5.29 -9.91
CA VAL A 44 14.31 5.81 -10.19
C VAL A 44 15.38 5.27 -9.23
N GLY A 45 14.99 4.39 -8.29
CA GLY A 45 15.85 3.78 -7.29
C GLY A 45 15.80 4.43 -5.90
N GLU A 46 16.55 3.87 -4.95
CA GLU A 46 16.55 4.31 -3.54
C GLU A 46 17.41 5.55 -3.27
N GLU A 47 18.48 5.75 -4.03
CA GLU A 47 19.47 6.79 -3.74
C GLU A 47 18.94 8.21 -3.98
N PHE A 48 18.18 8.40 -5.07
CA PHE A 48 17.76 9.72 -5.50
C PHE A 48 16.90 10.42 -4.44
N TYR A 49 15.81 9.78 -3.99
CA TYR A 49 14.93 10.39 -2.99
C TYR A 49 15.55 10.42 -1.59
N ARG A 50 16.40 9.45 -1.24
CA ARG A 50 17.15 9.46 0.03
C ARG A 50 18.09 10.67 0.13
N SER A 51 18.71 11.05 -0.99
CA SER A 51 19.60 12.22 -1.03
C SER A 51 18.84 13.55 -0.98
N ALA A 52 17.54 13.55 -1.34
CA ALA A 52 16.73 14.74 -1.56
C ALA A 52 16.05 15.26 -0.28
N GLY A 53 16.75 15.33 0.86
CA GLY A 53 16.15 15.82 2.10
C GLY A 53 15.98 17.34 2.20
N PRO A 54 15.36 17.84 3.29
CA PRO A 54 14.92 19.22 3.43
C PRO A 54 16.06 20.25 3.49
N GLY A 55 17.25 19.84 3.96
CA GLY A 55 18.47 20.67 3.95
C GLY A 55 19.36 20.48 2.72
N GLY A 56 18.95 19.67 1.74
CA GLY A 56 19.68 19.47 0.49
C GLY A 56 20.78 18.42 0.51
N LYS A 57 21.00 17.72 1.62
CA LYS A 57 21.94 16.59 1.73
C LYS A 57 21.41 15.52 2.68
N GLY A 58 21.03 14.36 2.14
CA GLY A 58 20.55 13.23 2.94
C GLY A 58 19.25 13.54 3.69
N GLY A 59 18.75 12.59 4.48
CA GLY A 59 17.53 12.79 5.28
C GLY A 59 16.24 12.94 4.45
N GLY A 60 16.25 12.49 3.20
CA GLY A 60 15.05 12.40 2.36
C GLY A 60 14.24 11.13 2.65
N TRP A 61 13.56 10.62 1.62
CA TRP A 61 12.73 9.42 1.75
C TRP A 61 13.60 8.15 1.78
N GLU A 62 13.29 7.22 2.69
CA GLU A 62 13.98 5.95 2.86
C GLU A 62 13.10 4.76 2.50
N LYS A 63 13.68 3.78 1.81
CA LYS A 63 12.98 2.54 1.43
C LYS A 63 12.49 1.73 2.65
N ARG A 64 11.20 1.37 2.65
CA ARG A 64 10.54 0.57 3.70
C ARG A 64 9.46 -0.32 3.09
N GLY A 65 9.46 -1.62 3.40
CA GLY A 65 8.38 -2.52 2.98
C GLY A 65 8.34 -2.86 1.48
N ALA A 66 9.47 -2.82 0.77
CA ALA A 66 9.57 -3.21 -0.65
C ALA A 66 9.52 -4.74 -0.85
N ILE A 67 8.55 -5.41 -0.24
CA ILE A 67 8.33 -6.86 -0.33
C ILE A 67 7.09 -7.10 -1.17
N SER A 68 7.10 -8.15 -1.99
CA SER A 68 5.92 -8.58 -2.72
C SER A 68 5.77 -10.06 -2.73
N THR A 69 4.52 -10.49 -2.76
CA THR A 69 4.13 -11.87 -2.94
C THR A 69 3.30 -11.98 -4.20
N ILE A 70 3.73 -12.83 -5.14
CA ILE A 70 3.05 -13.01 -6.43
C ILE A 70 2.49 -14.41 -6.57
N TRP A 71 1.37 -14.53 -7.28
CA TRP A 71 0.78 -15.79 -7.71
C TRP A 71 0.58 -15.77 -9.22
N GLU A 72 0.95 -16.87 -9.87
CA GLU A 72 0.52 -17.12 -11.24
C GLU A 72 -0.94 -17.59 -11.21
N VAL A 73 -1.74 -17.02 -12.12
CA VAL A 73 -3.14 -17.38 -12.29
C VAL A 73 -3.21 -18.67 -13.12
N GLY A 74 -3.65 -19.75 -12.47
CA GLY A 74 -3.83 -21.05 -13.12
C GLY A 74 -5.12 -21.12 -13.93
N THR A 75 -5.44 -22.32 -14.41
CA THR A 75 -6.64 -22.60 -15.21
C THR A 75 -7.81 -23.16 -14.40
N GLU A 76 -7.65 -23.32 -13.09
CA GLU A 76 -8.64 -23.92 -12.19
C GLU A 76 -9.92 -23.08 -12.15
N GLU A 77 -11.06 -23.74 -12.35
CA GLU A 77 -12.36 -23.11 -12.17
C GLU A 77 -12.70 -23.01 -10.68
N GLY A 78 -13.34 -21.90 -10.32
CA GLY A 78 -13.86 -21.66 -8.98
C GLY A 78 -15.33 -21.35 -9.09
N ASP A 79 -16.11 -21.72 -8.07
CA ASP A 79 -17.47 -21.26 -7.88
C ASP A 79 -17.51 -19.83 -7.30
N ASP A 80 -18.69 -19.29 -7.05
CA ASP A 80 -18.89 -18.04 -6.30
C ASP A 80 -19.43 -18.29 -4.89
N GLU A 81 -19.46 -19.55 -4.44
CA GLU A 81 -20.13 -19.94 -3.22
C GLU A 81 -19.40 -19.41 -1.98
N GLY A 82 -20.14 -18.76 -1.08
CA GLY A 82 -19.59 -18.23 0.18
C GLY A 82 -18.95 -16.85 0.07
N TRP A 83 -19.07 -16.15 -1.06
CA TRP A 83 -18.43 -14.85 -1.28
C TRP A 83 -19.36 -13.83 -1.94
N ASN A 84 -19.29 -12.59 -1.46
CA ASN A 84 -19.91 -11.43 -2.05
C ASN A 84 -18.89 -10.72 -2.94
N TRP A 85 -19.16 -10.64 -4.24
CA TRP A 85 -18.37 -9.84 -5.18
C TRP A 85 -18.81 -8.38 -5.12
N LEU A 86 -17.83 -7.46 -5.09
CA LEU A 86 -18.07 -6.06 -4.80
C LEU A 86 -17.77 -5.19 -6.03
N THR A 87 -18.73 -4.35 -6.41
CA THR A 87 -18.52 -3.26 -7.39
C THR A 87 -17.73 -2.12 -6.75
N GLU A 88 -17.29 -1.17 -7.58
CA GLU A 88 -16.63 0.05 -7.12
C GLU A 88 -17.48 0.83 -6.11
N GLU A 89 -18.79 0.96 -6.32
CA GLU A 89 -19.65 1.68 -5.37
C GLU A 89 -19.75 0.98 -4.01
N GLN A 90 -19.72 -0.36 -4.00
CA GLN A 90 -19.82 -1.15 -2.78
C GLN A 90 -18.53 -1.15 -1.96
N LEU A 91 -17.38 -0.89 -2.60
CA LEU A 91 -16.08 -0.86 -1.93
C LEU A 91 -15.94 0.28 -0.93
N ASN A 92 -16.63 1.41 -1.13
CA ASN A 92 -16.60 2.53 -0.19
C ASN A 92 -16.99 2.10 1.23
N GLY A 93 -18.07 1.34 1.37
CA GLY A 93 -18.50 0.81 2.67
C GLY A 93 -17.50 -0.18 3.28
N LEU A 94 -16.78 -0.95 2.46
CA LEU A 94 -15.72 -1.84 2.92
C LEU A 94 -14.51 -1.04 3.42
N TRP A 95 -14.05 -0.05 2.66
CA TRP A 95 -12.91 0.80 3.02
C TRP A 95 -13.16 1.61 4.29
N GLU A 96 -14.38 2.11 4.52
CA GLU A 96 -14.74 2.76 5.79
C GLU A 96 -14.58 1.80 6.99
N ARG A 97 -15.06 0.56 6.86
CA ARG A 97 -14.92 -0.46 7.92
C ARG A 97 -13.46 -0.85 8.14
N ASP A 98 -12.70 -1.02 7.06
CA ASP A 98 -11.27 -1.32 7.08
C ASP A 98 -10.48 -0.18 7.75
N ALA A 99 -10.76 1.09 7.42
CA ALA A 99 -10.10 2.23 8.06
C ALA A 99 -10.34 2.29 9.58
N VAL A 100 -11.57 2.00 10.04
CA VAL A 100 -11.88 1.88 11.48
C VAL A 100 -11.09 0.74 12.12
N ARG A 101 -11.01 -0.40 11.43
CA ARG A 101 -10.25 -1.56 11.87
C ARG A 101 -8.75 -1.25 11.98
N ILE A 102 -8.13 -0.68 10.95
CA ILE A 102 -6.71 -0.30 10.94
C ILE A 102 -6.40 0.62 12.11
N ARG A 103 -7.23 1.64 12.37
CA ARG A 103 -7.05 2.55 13.52
C ARG A 103 -7.04 1.79 14.84
N LYS A 104 -7.96 0.83 15.01
CA LYS A 104 -8.03 0.00 16.21
C LYS A 104 -6.83 -0.94 16.31
N GLU A 105 -6.42 -1.57 15.23
CA GLU A 105 -5.26 -2.48 15.22
C GLU A 105 -3.98 -1.72 15.55
N LEU A 106 -3.71 -0.58 14.89
CA LEU A 106 -2.56 0.27 15.18
C LEU A 106 -2.50 0.75 16.63
N ALA A 107 -3.65 1.13 17.21
CA ALA A 107 -3.71 1.55 18.61
C ALA A 107 -3.38 0.42 19.60
N ASN A 108 -3.52 -0.84 19.16
CA ASN A 108 -3.24 -2.02 19.98
C ASN A 108 -1.97 -2.77 19.52
N MET A 109 -1.22 -2.24 18.54
CA MET A 109 0.02 -2.88 18.11
C MET A 109 1.03 -2.84 19.26
N PRO A 110 1.69 -3.98 19.56
CA PRO A 110 2.74 -3.98 20.55
C PRO A 110 3.87 -3.05 20.11
N THR A 111 4.55 -2.42 21.07
CA THR A 111 5.72 -1.56 20.78
C THR A 111 7.00 -2.37 20.54
N SER A 112 6.92 -3.70 20.56
CA SER A 112 7.99 -4.63 20.23
C SER A 112 7.41 -5.92 19.65
N ASP A 113 7.80 -6.25 18.43
CA ASP A 113 7.44 -7.51 17.76
C ASP A 113 8.58 -7.90 16.83
N SER A 114 8.97 -9.18 16.82
CA SER A 114 10.05 -9.69 15.96
C SER A 114 9.72 -9.62 14.46
N SER A 115 8.46 -9.42 14.10
CA SER A 115 8.01 -9.26 12.71
C SER A 115 8.21 -7.84 12.17
N TYR A 116 8.45 -6.85 13.04
CA TYR A 116 8.72 -5.48 12.63
C TYR A 116 10.13 -5.34 12.07
N LYS A 117 10.29 -4.39 11.15
CA LYS A 117 11.62 -4.00 10.69
C LYS A 117 12.36 -3.21 11.77
N VAL A 118 11.62 -2.41 12.54
CA VAL A 118 12.15 -1.64 13.67
C VAL A 118 11.84 -2.38 14.97
N GLU A 119 12.86 -2.75 15.76
CA GLU A 119 12.68 -3.54 16.99
C GLU A 119 11.75 -2.85 18.00
N ARG A 120 11.82 -1.51 18.07
CA ARG A 120 11.00 -0.67 18.95
C ARG A 120 10.62 0.62 18.23
N PRO A 121 9.58 0.60 17.38
CA PRO A 121 9.20 1.77 16.61
C PRO A 121 8.71 2.89 17.55
N ALA A 122 9.15 4.12 17.28
CA ALA A 122 8.65 5.32 17.92
C ALA A 122 7.25 5.69 17.42
N ALA A 123 6.90 5.27 16.19
CA ALA A 123 5.57 5.44 15.61
C ALA A 123 5.28 4.35 14.56
N PHE A 124 3.99 4.11 14.34
CA PHE A 124 3.49 3.34 13.20
C PHE A 124 2.85 4.29 12.20
N ALA A 125 3.18 4.15 10.92
CA ALA A 125 2.63 4.96 9.84
C ALA A 125 1.85 4.08 8.85
N THR A 126 0.71 4.58 8.38
CA THR A 126 -0.09 4.00 7.31
C THR A 126 -0.92 5.08 6.61
N TYR A 127 -1.32 4.82 5.38
CA TYR A 127 -2.49 5.48 4.80
C TYR A 127 -3.74 4.65 5.12
N LEU A 128 -4.88 5.33 5.26
CA LEU A 128 -6.17 4.67 5.38
C LEU A 128 -6.76 4.48 3.98
N SER A 129 -7.64 3.50 3.84
CA SER A 129 -8.29 3.16 2.58
C SER A 129 -9.38 4.16 2.13
N THR A 130 -9.68 5.16 2.97
CA THR A 130 -10.69 6.19 2.74
C THR A 130 -10.13 7.42 2.01
N ASP A 131 -10.99 8.43 1.80
CA ASP A 131 -10.61 9.75 1.30
C ASP A 131 -9.92 9.70 -0.08
N GLY A 132 -10.38 8.76 -0.92
CA GLY A 132 -9.91 8.58 -2.29
C GLY A 132 -8.59 7.81 -2.42
N VAL A 133 -7.96 7.37 -1.33
CA VAL A 133 -6.67 6.66 -1.39
C VAL A 133 -6.81 5.37 -2.20
N CYS A 134 -7.70 4.45 -1.84
CA CYS A 134 -7.88 3.21 -2.60
C CYS A 134 -8.64 3.43 -3.91
N GLU A 135 -9.64 4.32 -3.94
CA GLU A 135 -10.43 4.65 -5.12
C GLU A 135 -9.54 5.12 -6.29
N PHE A 136 -8.55 5.95 -6.00
CA PHE A 136 -7.61 6.47 -6.99
C PHE A 136 -6.92 5.35 -7.80
N HIS A 137 -6.64 4.19 -7.19
CA HIS A 137 -6.00 3.08 -7.91
C HIS A 137 -6.93 2.44 -8.95
N ILE A 138 -8.22 2.36 -8.65
CA ILE A 138 -9.23 1.88 -9.61
C ILE A 138 -9.40 2.91 -10.73
N THR A 139 -9.64 4.18 -10.39
CA THR A 139 -9.81 5.26 -11.37
C THR A 139 -8.60 5.39 -12.29
N LYS A 140 -7.38 5.31 -11.74
CA LYS A 140 -6.15 5.33 -12.54
C LYS A 140 -6.09 4.16 -13.54
N SER A 141 -6.53 2.97 -13.11
CA SER A 141 -6.55 1.77 -13.95
C SER A 141 -7.57 1.91 -15.10
N THR A 142 -8.78 2.39 -14.81
CA THR A 142 -9.88 2.49 -15.77
C THR A 142 -9.72 3.67 -16.73
N PHE A 143 -9.41 4.87 -16.22
CA PHE A 143 -9.34 6.08 -17.02
C PHE A 143 -8.20 6.07 -18.03
N ALA A 144 -7.02 5.60 -17.64
CA ALA A 144 -5.83 5.65 -18.49
C ALA A 144 -5.83 4.61 -19.63
N SER A 145 -6.70 3.59 -19.56
CA SER A 145 -6.59 2.40 -20.40
C SER A 145 -7.90 1.91 -21.03
N ASN A 146 -9.04 2.49 -20.62
CA ASN A 146 -10.36 2.00 -20.99
C ASN A 146 -10.58 0.51 -20.64
N PHE A 147 -9.89 0.03 -19.60
CA PHE A 147 -10.04 -1.32 -19.06
C PHE A 147 -11.18 -1.37 -18.04
N SER A 148 -11.86 -2.51 -17.98
CA SER A 148 -12.79 -2.84 -16.90
C SER A 148 -12.58 -4.29 -16.47
N MET A 149 -12.75 -4.55 -15.19
CA MET A 149 -12.82 -5.92 -14.67
C MET A 149 -14.05 -6.63 -15.24
N ALA A 150 -13.94 -7.95 -15.44
CA ALA A 150 -15.09 -8.77 -15.75
C ALA A 150 -16.18 -8.59 -14.69
N ASP A 151 -17.42 -8.41 -15.15
CA ASP A 151 -18.60 -8.13 -14.31
C ASP A 151 -18.51 -6.87 -13.42
N GLY A 152 -17.46 -6.06 -13.59
CA GLY A 152 -17.26 -4.82 -12.83
C GLY A 152 -16.81 -5.01 -11.38
N PHE A 153 -16.28 -6.19 -11.02
CA PHE A 153 -15.89 -6.49 -9.65
C PHE A 153 -14.45 -6.06 -9.32
N TRP A 154 -14.32 -5.28 -8.24
CA TRP A 154 -13.07 -4.72 -7.74
C TRP A 154 -12.72 -5.19 -6.32
N GLY A 155 -13.56 -6.04 -5.74
CA GLY A 155 -13.29 -6.68 -4.46
C GLY A 155 -14.16 -7.89 -4.20
N VAL A 156 -13.89 -8.53 -3.07
CA VAL A 156 -14.64 -9.68 -2.58
C VAL A 156 -14.66 -9.67 -1.06
N GLU A 157 -15.75 -10.12 -0.46
CA GLU A 157 -15.93 -10.29 0.99
C GLU A 157 -16.55 -11.65 1.28
N SER A 158 -16.10 -12.34 2.34
CA SER A 158 -16.68 -13.62 2.74
C SER A 158 -18.08 -13.43 3.35
N THR A 159 -19.03 -14.28 2.96
CA THR A 159 -20.40 -14.24 3.52
C THR A 159 -20.47 -14.80 4.94
N SER A 160 -19.56 -15.70 5.31
CA SER A 160 -19.51 -16.34 6.63
C SER A 160 -18.64 -15.58 7.63
N ASP A 161 -17.68 -14.79 7.15
CA ASP A 161 -16.80 -13.95 7.95
C ASP A 161 -16.56 -12.61 7.23
N PRO A 162 -17.36 -11.57 7.50
CA PRO A 162 -17.15 -10.23 6.94
C PRO A 162 -15.80 -9.60 7.34
N GLY A 163 -15.07 -10.20 8.28
CA GLY A 163 -13.68 -9.83 8.59
C GLY A 163 -12.66 -10.30 7.55
N THR A 164 -13.07 -11.13 6.58
CA THR A 164 -12.24 -11.64 5.49
C THR A 164 -12.67 -11.03 4.15
N TYR A 165 -11.78 -10.25 3.53
CA TYR A 165 -12.04 -9.54 2.28
C TYR A 165 -10.76 -9.13 1.55
N ALA A 166 -10.91 -8.73 0.28
CA ALA A 166 -9.88 -8.02 -0.46
C ALA A 166 -10.48 -7.02 -1.46
N SER A 167 -9.71 -5.99 -1.79
CA SER A 167 -9.94 -5.11 -2.94
C SER A 167 -8.69 -5.04 -3.81
N TRP A 168 -8.85 -4.68 -5.07
CA TRP A 168 -7.75 -4.66 -6.03
C TRP A 168 -7.88 -3.56 -7.08
N SER A 169 -6.77 -3.35 -7.79
CA SER A 169 -6.65 -2.54 -8.99
C SER A 169 -5.87 -3.34 -10.05
N VAL A 170 -5.63 -2.76 -11.23
CA VAL A 170 -4.90 -3.44 -12.30
C VAL A 170 -3.78 -2.56 -12.86
N ASP A 171 -2.55 -3.04 -12.75
CA ASP A 171 -1.43 -2.46 -13.48
C ASP A 171 -1.36 -3.09 -14.87
N LEU A 172 -1.70 -2.32 -15.90
CA LEU A 172 -1.72 -2.79 -17.28
C LEU A 172 -0.38 -2.63 -18.00
N LYS A 173 0.54 -1.85 -17.42
CA LYS A 173 1.84 -1.55 -18.01
C LYS A 173 2.97 -1.69 -16.97
N PRO A 174 4.12 -2.24 -17.39
CA PRO A 174 4.35 -2.93 -18.67
C PRO A 174 3.53 -4.23 -18.76
N PRO A 175 3.16 -4.71 -19.96
CA PRO A 175 2.53 -6.02 -20.09
C PRO A 175 3.50 -7.13 -19.66
N PRO A 176 2.98 -8.27 -19.15
CA PRO A 176 1.57 -8.60 -19.01
C PRO A 176 0.89 -7.86 -17.84
N ALA A 177 -0.42 -7.66 -17.96
CA ALA A 177 -1.21 -7.03 -16.90
C ALA A 177 -1.12 -7.80 -15.58
N THR A 178 -1.18 -7.08 -14.47
CA THR A 178 -1.14 -7.63 -13.10
C THR A 178 -2.28 -7.09 -12.28
N LEU A 179 -3.01 -7.97 -11.60
CA LEU A 179 -3.99 -7.58 -10.58
C LEU A 179 -3.21 -7.28 -9.30
N ILE A 180 -3.27 -6.03 -8.84
CA ILE A 180 -2.60 -5.60 -7.62
C ILE A 180 -3.64 -5.48 -6.51
N VAL A 181 -3.45 -6.25 -5.45
CA VAL A 181 -4.29 -6.17 -4.26
C VAL A 181 -3.99 -4.87 -3.52
N THR A 182 -5.01 -4.04 -3.35
CA THR A 182 -4.92 -2.74 -2.67
C THR A 182 -5.24 -2.85 -1.20
N ARG A 183 -6.12 -3.77 -0.80
CA ARG A 183 -6.40 -4.11 0.60
C ARG A 183 -6.63 -5.60 0.74
N LEU A 184 -6.14 -6.20 1.83
CA LEU A 184 -6.35 -7.61 2.13
C LEU A 184 -6.51 -7.83 3.62
N CYS A 185 -7.56 -8.55 4.00
CA CYS A 185 -7.73 -9.03 5.34
C CYS A 185 -8.25 -10.47 5.34
N ALA A 186 -7.61 -11.35 6.08
CA ALA A 186 -8.04 -12.73 6.29
C ALA A 186 -7.42 -13.27 7.57
N SER A 187 -7.93 -14.36 8.15
CA SER A 187 -7.13 -15.20 9.05
C SER A 187 -6.20 -16.12 8.23
N GLU A 188 -5.26 -16.82 8.88
CA GLU A 188 -4.46 -17.86 8.17
C GLU A 188 -5.34 -18.96 7.57
N GLU A 189 -6.45 -19.30 8.25
CA GLU A 189 -7.41 -20.30 7.81
C GLU A 189 -8.20 -19.85 6.58
N MET A 190 -8.66 -18.59 6.56
CA MET A 190 -9.50 -18.06 5.48
C MET A 190 -8.69 -17.58 4.27
N PHE A 191 -7.40 -17.33 4.44
CA PHE A 191 -6.53 -16.77 3.40
C PHE A 191 -6.46 -17.61 2.11
N PRO A 192 -6.35 -18.94 2.12
CA PRO A 192 -6.35 -19.74 0.90
C PRO A 192 -7.63 -19.56 0.07
N GLY A 193 -8.79 -19.52 0.73
CA GLY A 193 -10.07 -19.27 0.06
C GLY A 193 -10.11 -17.88 -0.57
N LEU A 194 -9.63 -16.86 0.14
CA LEU A 194 -9.55 -15.49 -0.37
C LEU A 194 -8.63 -15.38 -1.60
N ILE A 195 -7.43 -15.98 -1.55
CA ILE A 195 -6.49 -16.00 -2.69
C ILE A 195 -7.11 -16.70 -3.90
N ALA A 196 -7.86 -17.79 -3.69
CA ALA A 196 -8.55 -18.47 -4.79
C ALA A 196 -9.55 -17.54 -5.49
N LYS A 197 -10.31 -16.74 -4.74
CA LYS A 197 -11.24 -15.74 -5.31
C LYS A 197 -10.51 -14.59 -6.01
N ILE A 198 -9.40 -14.10 -5.47
CA ILE A 198 -8.58 -13.07 -6.15
C ILE A 198 -8.04 -13.60 -7.49
N LYS A 199 -7.53 -14.85 -7.52
CA LYS A 199 -7.08 -15.51 -8.76
C LYS A 199 -8.24 -15.71 -9.75
N GLN A 200 -9.43 -16.04 -9.27
CA GLN A 200 -10.64 -16.15 -10.09
C GLN A 200 -11.01 -14.80 -10.71
N ALA A 201 -10.93 -13.69 -9.97
CA ALA A 201 -11.16 -12.33 -10.47
C ALA A 201 -10.20 -11.98 -11.61
N ALA A 202 -8.90 -12.24 -11.38
CA ALA A 202 -7.85 -12.02 -12.38
C ALA A 202 -8.12 -12.85 -13.65
N ARG A 203 -8.44 -14.14 -13.49
CA ARG A 203 -8.72 -15.06 -14.59
C ARG A 203 -9.92 -14.62 -15.43
N ARG A 204 -11.04 -14.26 -14.81
CA ARG A 204 -12.24 -13.75 -15.51
C ARG A 204 -11.92 -12.54 -16.39
N SER A 205 -10.91 -11.76 -15.99
CA SER A 205 -10.47 -10.55 -16.70
C SER A 205 -9.24 -10.77 -17.60
N GLY A 206 -8.83 -12.03 -17.83
CA GLY A 206 -7.69 -12.36 -18.68
C GLY A 206 -6.32 -11.97 -18.12
N ILE A 207 -6.22 -11.76 -16.80
CA ILE A 207 -5.00 -11.36 -16.10
C ILE A 207 -4.28 -12.61 -15.59
N GLY A 208 -3.01 -12.76 -15.96
CA GLY A 208 -2.19 -13.94 -15.65
C GLY A 208 -1.47 -13.90 -14.30
N LYS A 209 -1.39 -12.74 -13.64
CA LYS A 209 -0.60 -12.54 -12.42
C LYS A 209 -1.36 -11.73 -11.37
N VAL A 210 -1.28 -12.19 -10.12
CA VAL A 210 -1.76 -11.48 -8.93
C VAL A 210 -0.56 -11.09 -8.08
N GLU A 211 -0.58 -9.89 -7.51
CA GLU A 211 0.47 -9.40 -6.62
C GLU A 211 -0.11 -8.73 -5.38
N VAL A 212 0.45 -9.06 -4.22
CA VAL A 212 0.17 -8.42 -2.92
C VAL A 212 1.45 -7.75 -2.43
N TRP A 213 1.36 -6.47 -2.10
CA TRP A 213 2.45 -5.70 -1.55
C TRP A 213 2.51 -5.87 -0.04
N ASN A 214 3.73 -6.04 0.48
CA ASN A 214 4.04 -6.14 1.91
C ASN A 214 3.12 -7.08 2.71
N LEU A 215 2.85 -8.28 2.18
CA LEU A 215 2.02 -9.29 2.84
C LEU A 215 2.51 -9.55 4.28
N ARG A 216 1.57 -9.51 5.24
CA ARG A 216 1.88 -9.68 6.67
C ARG A 216 2.65 -10.98 6.93
N VAL A 217 3.57 -10.93 7.88
CA VAL A 217 4.50 -12.04 8.16
C VAL A 217 3.77 -13.36 8.42
N GLY A 218 2.70 -13.36 9.23
CA GLY A 218 1.90 -14.57 9.51
C GLY A 218 1.21 -15.19 8.29
N LEU A 219 1.08 -14.48 7.17
CA LEU A 219 0.51 -15.06 5.94
C LEU A 219 1.55 -15.56 4.95
N LYS A 220 2.85 -15.32 5.16
CA LYS A 220 3.88 -15.68 4.18
C LYS A 220 3.97 -17.19 3.96
N GLU A 221 3.96 -17.97 5.04
CA GLU A 221 3.99 -19.43 4.94
C GLU A 221 2.72 -20.01 4.28
N VAL A 222 1.56 -19.42 4.59
CA VAL A 222 0.28 -19.81 3.95
C VAL A 222 0.26 -19.41 2.48
N ALA A 223 0.85 -18.26 2.13
CA ALA A 223 1.02 -17.82 0.76
C ALA A 223 1.88 -18.79 -0.05
N GLU A 224 3.01 -19.25 0.48
CA GLU A 224 3.84 -20.25 -0.20
C GLU A 224 3.07 -21.56 -0.48
N LYS A 225 2.26 -22.02 0.49
CA LYS A 225 1.40 -23.22 0.33
C LYS A 225 0.32 -23.05 -0.74
N THR A 226 -0.06 -21.81 -1.07
CA THR A 226 -1.03 -21.49 -2.13
C THR A 226 -0.36 -21.15 -3.46
N GLY A 227 0.96 -21.40 -3.58
CA GLY A 227 1.75 -21.13 -4.79
C GLY A 227 2.30 -19.71 -4.88
N GLY A 228 2.23 -18.94 -3.79
CA GLY A 228 2.76 -17.59 -3.69
C GLY A 228 4.28 -17.59 -3.62
N ARG A 229 4.92 -16.62 -4.28
CA ARG A 229 6.38 -16.41 -4.23
C ARG A 229 6.68 -15.03 -3.66
N THR A 230 7.40 -14.98 -2.55
CA THR A 230 7.77 -13.73 -1.90
C THR A 230 9.18 -13.30 -2.26
N PHE A 231 9.37 -12.04 -2.63
CA PHE A 231 10.67 -11.47 -2.97
C PHE A 231 10.75 -9.97 -2.63
N ILE A 232 11.96 -9.43 -2.64
CA ILE A 232 12.21 -7.99 -2.48
C ILE A 232 12.07 -7.34 -3.86
N ARG A 233 11.16 -6.36 -3.99
CA ARG A 233 11.00 -5.59 -5.21
C ARG A 233 12.18 -4.64 -5.43
N ASN A 234 12.48 -4.38 -6.70
CA ASN A 234 13.42 -3.37 -7.18
C ASN A 234 12.72 -2.17 -7.87
N GLU A 235 11.41 -2.26 -8.08
CA GLU A 235 10.56 -1.25 -8.71
C GLU A 235 9.41 -0.85 -7.78
N HIS A 236 8.80 0.31 -8.04
CA HIS A 236 7.75 0.92 -7.24
C HIS A 236 8.09 0.90 -5.76
N LEU A 237 9.31 1.36 -5.44
CA LEU A 237 9.89 1.24 -4.12
C LEU A 237 9.19 2.21 -3.16
N PRO A 238 8.45 1.71 -2.15
CA PRO A 238 7.91 2.54 -1.09
C PRO A 238 9.04 3.24 -0.33
N GLN A 239 9.10 4.57 -0.39
CA GLN A 239 10.06 5.38 0.35
C GLN A 239 9.33 6.38 1.22
N ILE A 240 9.55 6.30 2.54
CA ILE A 240 8.90 7.13 3.54
C ILE A 240 9.90 8.13 4.11
N VAL A 241 9.45 9.33 4.46
CA VAL A 241 10.18 10.26 5.31
C VAL A 241 9.32 10.59 6.53
N TRP A 242 9.91 10.55 7.72
CA TRP A 242 9.26 10.91 8.97
C TRP A 242 9.60 12.35 9.35
N TYR A 243 8.59 13.14 9.70
CA TYR A 243 8.73 14.53 10.16
C TYR A 243 8.42 14.71 11.64
N GLY A 244 8.08 13.64 12.36
CA GLY A 244 7.89 13.72 13.81
C GLY A 244 9.21 13.53 14.58
N PRO A 245 9.13 13.31 15.90
CA PRO A 245 10.32 13.09 16.72
C PRO A 245 11.12 11.86 16.30
N GLY A 246 12.45 11.97 16.29
CA GLY A 246 13.36 10.89 15.89
C GLY A 246 13.70 10.94 14.40
N THR A 247 13.97 9.78 13.83
CA THR A 247 14.36 9.61 12.42
C THR A 247 13.38 8.70 11.70
N THR A 248 13.42 8.69 10.37
CA THR A 248 12.73 7.68 9.55
C THR A 248 13.15 6.24 9.90
N GLY A 249 14.33 6.06 10.50
CA GLY A 249 14.82 4.83 11.11
C GLY A 249 13.87 4.25 12.17
N ASP A 250 13.13 5.11 12.86
CA ASP A 250 12.38 4.78 14.06
C ASP A 250 10.88 4.51 13.78
N VAL A 251 10.47 4.54 12.51
CA VAL A 251 9.06 4.37 12.11
C VAL A 251 8.85 3.04 11.42
N GLU A 252 7.83 2.31 11.86
CA GLU A 252 7.36 1.10 11.20
C GLU A 252 6.21 1.46 10.23
N TRP A 253 6.31 1.01 8.98
CA TRP A 253 5.26 1.21 7.99
C TRP A 253 4.32 0.01 7.97
N ALA A 254 3.14 0.19 8.55
CA ALA A 254 2.08 -0.80 8.62
C ALA A 254 1.12 -0.71 7.42
N CYS A 255 0.45 -1.82 7.06
CA CYS A 255 -0.58 -1.85 6.00
C CYS A 255 -0.11 -1.22 4.67
N ASN A 256 1.11 -1.56 4.25
CA ASN A 256 1.75 -1.08 3.02
C ASN A 256 1.33 -1.90 1.78
N GLU A 257 0.02 -2.16 1.68
CA GLU A 257 -0.58 -2.55 0.42
C GLU A 257 -0.62 -1.35 -0.55
N LYS A 258 -0.82 -1.59 -1.85
CA LYS A 258 -0.75 -0.54 -2.88
C LYS A 258 -1.92 0.45 -2.80
#